data_AF-A0A935FE93-F1
#
_entry.id   AF-A0A935FE93-F1
#
_cell.length_a   1.000
_cell.length_b   1.000
_cell.length_c   1.000
_cell.angle_alpha   90.00
_cell.angle_beta   90.00
_cell.angle_gamma   90.00
#
_symmetry.space_group_name_H-M   'P 1'
#
loop_
_entity.id
_entity.type
_entity.pdbx_description
1 polymer ?
#
loop_
_entity_poly.entity_id
_entity_poly.type
_entity_poly.pdbx_seq_one_letter_code
_entity_poly.pdbx_strand_id
1 'polypeptide(L)'
;MPKSFAFIGGIGDIFAAVTAIFVAILVDKKAKNYKKITLIWNIIGFWDIVSVIISAVYITKQAIESNSQGIIEMTKFPFCLIPAFAPATIIFLHICIFKKLKMEN
;
A
#
# COMPACT_ATOMS: atom_id res chain seq x y z
N MET A 1 -13.03 11.09 -9.03
CA MET A 1 -12.64 9.69 -8.76
C MET A 1 -13.75 8.96 -8.03
N PRO A 2 -13.94 7.66 -8.26
CA PRO A 2 -14.91 6.85 -7.52
C PRO A 2 -14.64 6.89 -6.00
N LYS A 3 -15.66 7.20 -5.19
CA LYS A 3 -15.53 7.33 -3.73
C LYS A 3 -15.04 6.05 -3.06
N SER A 4 -15.46 4.88 -3.57
CA SER A 4 -15.04 3.57 -3.07
C SER A 4 -13.53 3.37 -3.20
N PHE A 5 -12.94 3.74 -4.33
CA PHE A 5 -11.50 3.66 -4.56
C PHE A 5 -10.71 4.54 -3.57
N ALA A 6 -11.13 5.80 -3.44
CA ALA A 6 -10.48 6.76 -2.55
C ALA A 6 -10.57 6.34 -1.08
N PHE A 7 -11.67 5.69 -0.68
CA PHE A 7 -11.84 5.22 0.69
C PHE A 7 -10.98 3.99 1.01
N ILE A 8 -10.94 3.00 0.09
CA ILE A 8 -10.14 1.79 0.25
C ILE A 8 -8.66 2.13 0.38
N GLY A 9 -8.10 2.92 -0.56
CA GLY A 9 -6.69 3.31 -0.48
C GLY A 9 -6.41 4.33 0.62
N GLY A 10 -7.28 5.34 0.78
CA GLY A 10 -6.99 6.46 1.68
C GLY A 10 -6.91 6.08 3.16
N ILE A 11 -7.76 5.17 3.64
CA ILE A 11 -7.71 4.76 5.05
C ILE A 11 -6.46 3.93 5.35
N GLY A 12 -6.14 3.00 4.45
CA GLY A 12 -4.94 2.18 4.54
C GLY A 12 -3.66 3.01 4.56
N ASP A 13 -3.56 3.97 3.63
CA ASP A 13 -2.44 4.91 3.54
C ASP A 13 -2.28 5.73 4.83
N ILE A 14 -3.37 6.27 5.40
CA ILE A 14 -3.32 7.04 6.65
C ILE A 14 -2.85 6.14 7.80
N PHE A 15 -3.43 4.94 7.91
CA PHE A 15 -3.02 3.98 8.94
C PHE A 15 -1.54 3.64 8.81
N ALA A 16 -1.07 3.31 7.61
CA ALA A 16 0.31 2.98 7.33
C ALA A 16 1.25 4.15 7.65
N ALA A 17 0.90 5.38 7.25
CA ALA A 17 1.73 6.57 7.48
C ALA A 17 1.91 6.86 8.98
N VAL A 18 0.84 6.78 9.77
CA VAL A 18 0.89 7.03 11.21
C VAL A 18 1.66 5.92 11.93
N THR A 19 1.36 4.66 11.59
CA THR A 19 1.96 3.51 12.29
C THR A 19 3.40 3.25 11.86
N ALA A 20 3.83 3.67 10.66
CA ALA A 20 5.21 3.58 10.20
C ALA A 20 6.19 4.27 11.16
N ILE A 21 5.84 5.48 11.64
CA ILE A 21 6.65 6.25 12.57
C ILE A 21 6.85 5.47 13.87
N PHE A 22 5.76 4.90 14.40
CA PHE A 22 5.81 4.10 15.62
C PHE A 22 6.66 2.83 15.46
N VAL A 23 6.48 2.10 14.36
CA VAL A 23 7.27 0.88 14.05
C VAL A 23 8.74 1.22 13.86
N ALA A 24 9.06 2.32 13.19
CA ALA A 24 10.44 2.78 13.03
C ALA A 24 11.12 3.05 14.38
N ILE A 25 10.43 3.74 15.30
CA ILE A 25 10.94 3.99 16.66
C ILE A 25 11.14 2.68 17.44
N LEU A 26 10.24 1.70 17.31
CA LEU A 26 10.39 0.41 17.96
C LEU A 26 11.60 -0.37 17.46
N VAL A 27 11.86 -0.33 16.14
CA VAL A 27 13.02 -0.97 15.51
C VAL A 27 14.32 -0.30 15.97
N ASP A 28 14.37 1.04 15.95
CA ASP A 28 15.53 1.83 16.37
C ASP A 28 15.92 1.54 17.83
N LYS A 29 14.94 1.53 18.73
CA LYS A 29 15.14 1.24 20.16
C LYS A 29 15.33 -0.24 20.48
N LYS A 30 15.25 -1.13 19.49
CA LYS A 30 15.25 -2.61 19.67
C LYS A 30 14.30 -3.06 20.78
N ALA A 31 13.11 -2.44 20.85
CA ALA A 31 12.14 -2.68 21.91
C ALA A 31 11.67 -4.15 21.95
N LYS A 32 11.16 -4.63 23.08
CA LYS A 32 10.68 -6.01 23.19
C LYS A 32 9.66 -6.32 22.08
N ASN A 33 9.85 -7.44 21.38
CA ASN A 33 9.00 -7.90 20.27
C ASN A 33 9.01 -7.03 19.00
N TYR A 34 9.95 -6.08 18.84
CA TYR A 34 9.99 -5.19 17.66
C TYR A 34 9.88 -5.97 16.33
N LYS A 35 10.55 -7.12 16.20
CA LYS A 35 10.49 -7.97 15.00
C LYS A 35 9.08 -8.48 14.70
N LYS A 36 8.37 -9.00 15.71
CA LYS A 36 7.01 -9.54 15.55
C LYS A 36 6.02 -8.42 15.20
N ILE A 37 6.15 -7.27 15.85
CA ILE A 37 5.31 -6.08 15.55
C ILE A 37 5.58 -5.60 14.13
N THR A 38 6.85 -5.48 13.73
CA THR A 38 7.25 -5.09 12.37
C THR A 38 6.71 -6.07 11.34
N LEU A 39 6.76 -7.38 11.61
CA LEU A 39 6.22 -8.39 10.72
C LEU A 39 4.71 -8.24 10.50
N ILE A 40 3.93 -8.08 11.58
CA ILE A 40 2.48 -7.90 11.50
C ILE A 40 2.16 -6.61 10.74
N TRP A 41 2.83 -5.52 11.08
CA TRP A 41 2.68 -4.24 10.37
C TRP A 41 2.99 -4.37 8.88
N ASN A 42 4.07 -5.07 8.53
CA ASN A 42 4.48 -5.30 7.15
C ASN A 42 3.45 -6.14 6.37
N ILE A 43 2.82 -7.13 7.00
CA ILE A 43 1.75 -7.93 6.39
C ILE A 43 0.50 -7.06 6.13
N ILE A 44 0.11 -6.24 7.11
CA ILE A 44 -1.06 -5.35 6.97
C ILE A 44 -0.83 -4.35 5.84
N GLY A 45 0.32 -3.67 5.80
CA GLY A 45 0.64 -2.71 4.73
C GLY A 45 0.78 -3.36 3.35
N PHE A 46 1.34 -4.58 3.29
CA PHE A 46 1.39 -5.33 2.03
C PHE A 46 0.00 -5.69 1.51
N TRP A 47 -0.90 -6.11 2.40
CA TRP A 47 -2.28 -6.41 2.01
C TRP A 47 -3.03 -5.18 1.54
N ASP A 48 -2.80 -4.04 2.18
CA ASP A 48 -3.39 -2.76 1.82
C ASP A 48 -3.07 -2.37 0.37
N ILE A 49 -1.78 -2.34 0.00
CA ILE A 49 -1.39 -1.99 -1.38
C ILE A 49 -1.91 -2.99 -2.41
N VAL A 50 -1.98 -4.27 -2.08
CA VAL A 50 -2.59 -5.30 -2.95
C VAL A 50 -4.08 -5.02 -3.14
N SER A 51 -4.79 -4.63 -2.07
CA SER A 51 -6.22 -4.29 -2.15
C SER A 51 -6.49 -3.07 -3.03
N VAL A 52 -5.60 -2.07 -3.00
CA VAL A 52 -5.67 -0.89 -3.86
C VAL A 52 -5.47 -1.25 -5.32
N ILE A 53 -4.48 -2.10 -5.64
CA ILE A 53 -4.24 -2.58 -7.01
C ILE A 53 -5.46 -3.34 -7.53
N ILE A 54 -5.99 -4.29 -6.74
CA ILE A 54 -7.18 -5.08 -7.12
C ILE A 54 -8.37 -4.15 -7.37
N SER A 55 -8.60 -3.18 -6.48
CA SER A 55 -9.69 -2.20 -6.61
C SER A 55 -9.52 -1.34 -7.86
N ALA A 56 -8.29 -0.89 -8.17
CA ALA A 56 -8.01 -0.12 -9.38
C ALA A 56 -8.34 -0.91 -10.64
N VAL A 57 -7.91 -2.17 -10.72
CA VAL A 57 -8.18 -3.06 -11.86
C VAL A 57 -9.68 -3.32 -11.99
N TYR A 58 -10.36 -3.65 -10.90
CA TYR A 58 -11.78 -3.96 -10.90
C TYR A 58 -12.63 -2.76 -11.34
N ILE A 59 -12.38 -1.58 -10.79
CA ILE A 59 -13.10 -0.35 -11.13
C ILE A 59 -12.82 0.05 -12.58
N THR A 60 -11.58 -0.12 -13.06
CA THR A 60 -11.25 0.16 -14.46
C THR A 60 -11.98 -0.78 -15.41
N LYS A 61 -12.03 -2.09 -15.10
CA LYS A 61 -12.79 -3.07 -15.90
C LYS A 61 -14.28 -2.73 -15.94
N GLN A 62 -14.90 -2.48 -14.78
CA GLN A 62 -16.31 -2.10 -14.71
C GLN A 62 -16.60 -0.83 -15.51
N ALA A 63 -15.72 0.17 -15.45
CA ALA A 63 -15.88 1.42 -16.20
C ALA A 63 -15.86 1.19 -17.72
N ILE A 64 -14.98 0.32 -18.21
CA ILE A 64 -14.92 -0.06 -19.63
C ILE A 64 -16.22 -0.77 -20.06
N GLU A 65 -16.70 -1.74 -19.28
CA GLU A 65 -17.90 -2.52 -19.59
C GLU A 65 -19.19 -1.68 -19.56
N SER A 66 -19.29 -0.75 -18.60
CA SER A 66 -20.47 0.10 -18.41
C SER A 66 -20.42 1.43 -19.18
N ASN A 67 -19.37 1.67 -19.97
CA ASN A 67 -19.09 2.95 -20.63
C ASN A 67 -19.17 4.15 -19.66
N SER A 68 -18.74 3.93 -18.41
CA SER A 68 -18.82 4.91 -17.33
C SER A 68 -17.44 5.47 -16.98
N GLN A 69 -17.43 6.53 -16.18
CA GLN A 69 -16.18 7.19 -15.78
C GLN A 69 -15.45 6.39 -14.70
N GLY A 70 -14.35 5.73 -15.08
CA GLY A 70 -13.45 5.01 -14.18
C GLY A 70 -12.43 5.93 -13.48
N ILE A 71 -11.21 5.43 -13.32
CA ILE A 71 -10.10 6.15 -12.66
C ILE A 71 -9.25 6.89 -13.71
N ILE A 72 -9.90 7.59 -14.65
CA ILE A 72 -9.24 8.24 -15.79
C ILE A 72 -8.23 9.31 -15.35
N GLU A 73 -8.45 9.96 -14.22
CA GLU A 73 -7.48 10.94 -13.68
C GLU A 73 -6.12 10.31 -13.35
N MET A 74 -6.05 9.00 -13.04
CA MET A 74 -4.79 8.29 -12.82
C MET A 74 -4.04 7.96 -14.10
N THR A 75 -4.58 8.26 -15.28
CA THR A 75 -3.86 8.11 -16.55
C THR A 75 -3.30 9.44 -17.06
N LYS A 76 -3.65 10.56 -16.42
CA LYS A 76 -3.20 11.91 -16.80
C LYS A 76 -1.99 12.35 -15.99
N PHE A 77 -1.12 13.16 -16.60
CA PHE A 77 0.00 13.77 -15.90
C PHE A 77 -0.49 14.81 -14.87
N PRO A 78 0.10 14.89 -13.66
CA PRO A 78 1.21 14.10 -13.14
C PRO A 78 0.80 12.78 -12.46
N PHE A 79 -0.49 12.52 -12.31
CA PHE A 79 -1.02 11.39 -11.54
C PHE A 79 -0.71 10.01 -12.13
N CYS A 80 -0.42 9.92 -13.43
CA CYS A 80 0.01 8.68 -14.09
C CYS A 80 1.29 8.06 -13.50
N LEU A 81 2.11 8.86 -12.80
CA LEU A 81 3.29 8.38 -12.10
C LEU A 81 2.92 7.50 -10.89
N ILE A 82 1.75 7.70 -10.28
CA ILE A 82 1.31 6.94 -9.11
C ILE A 82 1.14 5.45 -9.47
N PRO A 83 0.24 5.04 -10.40
CA PRO A 83 0.09 3.64 -10.74
C PRO A 83 1.35 3.05 -11.42
N ALA A 84 2.18 3.89 -12.05
CA ALA A 84 3.41 3.43 -12.70
C ALA A 84 4.51 3.03 -11.69
N PHE A 85 4.65 3.75 -10.58
CA PHE A 85 5.79 3.58 -9.67
C PHE A 85 5.42 3.23 -8.23
N ALA A 86 4.36 3.82 -7.68
CA ALA A 86 4.09 3.72 -6.24
C ALA A 86 3.79 2.28 -5.79
N PRO A 87 2.85 1.52 -6.41
CA PRO A 87 2.57 0.17 -5.97
C PRO A 87 3.77 -0.78 -6.09
N ALA A 88 4.53 -0.70 -7.19
CA ALA A 88 5.72 -1.52 -7.39
C ALA A 88 6.80 -1.22 -6.35
N THR A 89 7.03 0.06 -6.04
CA THR A 89 8.02 0.50 -5.05
C THR A 89 7.62 0.06 -3.64
N ILE A 90 6.34 0.25 -3.28
CA ILE A 90 5.82 -0.12 -1.95
C ILE A 90 5.90 -1.64 -1.75
N ILE A 91 5.49 -2.43 -2.75
CA ILE A 91 5.62 -3.90 -2.71
C ILE A 91 7.07 -4.32 -2.52
N PHE A 92 8.00 -3.71 -3.26
CA PHE A 92 9.42 -3.99 -3.13
C PHE A 92 9.93 -3.73 -1.70
N LEU A 93 9.57 -2.59 -1.10
CA LEU A 93 9.95 -2.26 0.28
C LEU A 93 9.41 -3.28 1.29
N HIS A 94 8.16 -3.72 1.15
CA HIS A 94 7.60 -4.76 2.01
C HIS A 94 8.35 -6.09 1.86
N ILE A 95 8.74 -6.48 0.65
CA ILE A 95 9.56 -7.69 0.40
C ILE A 95 10.94 -7.55 1.06
N CYS A 96 11.59 -6.39 0.97
CA CYS A 96 12.85 -6.13 1.63
C CYS A 96 12.75 -6.28 3.16
N ILE A 97 11.68 -5.76 3.77
CA ILE A 97 11.43 -5.91 5.21
C ILE A 97 11.24 -7.39 5.59
N PHE A 98 10.45 -8.15 4.83
CA PHE A 98 10.30 -9.60 5.05
C PHE A 98 11.65 -10.32 5.01
N LYS A 99 12.48 -10.02 3.99
CA LYS A 99 13.80 -10.62 3.83
C LYS A 99 14.73 -10.28 5.01
N LYS A 100 14.75 -9.01 5.44
CA LYS A 100 15.58 -8.56 6.57
C LYS A 100 15.17 -9.25 7.87
N LEU A 101 13.88 -9.32 8.16
CA LEU A 101 13.37 -10.00 9.37
C LEU A 101 13.66 -11.50 9.37
N LYS A 102 13.65 -12.15 8.19
CA LYS A 102 14.03 -13.57 8.05
C LYS A 102 15.53 -13.79 8.27
N MET A 103 16.39 -12.90 7.81
CA MET A 103 17.85 -13.02 7.97
C MET A 103 18.32 -12.82 9.41
N GLU A 104 17.56 -12.08 10.21
CA GLU A 104 17.90 -11.80 11.62
C GLU A 104 17.39 -12.87 12.60
N ASN A 105 16.59 -13.84 12.13
CA ASN A 105 16.05 -14.96 12.92
C ASN A 105 16.87 -16.23 12.70
#